data_AF-A0A7J6NLC5-F1
#
_entry.id   AF-A0A7J6NLC5-F1
#
_cell.length_a   1.000
_cell.length_b   1.000
_cell.length_c   1.000
_cell.angle_alpha   90.00
_cell.angle_beta   90.00
_cell.angle_gamma   90.00
#
_symmetry.space_group_name_H-M   'P 1'
#
loop_
_entity.id
_entity.type
_entity.pdbx_description
1 polymer ?
#
loop_
_entity_poly.entity_id
_entity_poly.type
_entity_poly.pdbx_seq_one_letter_code
_entity_poly.pdbx_strand_id
1 'polypeptide(L)'
;MVEGTRPTTPGQLADRLHSEAQRRGAARERALEIKKSTELEGYTFRPEVRPSRADPQLGDRVPIEKRYKSVQQLRQERLLLRRKEAEAEARKEATFTPSLNPQSLKILERRRVHDTVSNLPVEDRLLRAQEVSTRGEALRMEDDAVPLTRDERHRRIRRFMARQEQFANARLTRAEMKGQAPPDAECTFRPSVNPVSEALTSGESPRSRAHRIECSDARRRQKKQEWLQSRGPPDCTFQPELNPKSRELNAAKGHTENRRVYERLYEDAAKMRSERSDRSTEAEQEDCSTSERQGDTYSHVKSHYNFSKPSQLMADITREQQRRRQRVEEQRQQMQHDELKECTFTPRTAAASGGPSLRRSDFQSTSTMSSCSAIPAGPVLISGYDRFMENRRMAEEARCKDRQKKEASTMRTDSQPKDWVPTLTVPQPFQFSSSRRGSRRTPKEDGYSFRPATNESRRRDALRSALGEEEFSRFMAELDDDSGGLW
;
A
#
# COMPACT_ATOMS: atom_id res chain seq x y z
N MET A 1 49.30 54.57 22.60
CA MET A 1 47.85 54.54 22.85
C MET A 1 47.33 53.24 22.27
N VAL A 2 47.11 52.24 23.12
CA VAL A 2 46.65 50.90 22.73
C VAL A 2 45.15 50.89 22.94
N GLU A 3 44.39 50.96 21.85
CA GLU A 3 42.94 50.95 21.91
C GLU A 3 42.42 49.58 22.34
N GLY A 4 41.65 49.59 23.42
CA GLY A 4 41.13 48.40 24.09
C GLY A 4 40.11 47.65 23.23
N THR A 5 40.38 46.37 23.02
CA THR A 5 39.45 45.38 22.50
C THR A 5 38.26 45.24 23.45
N ARG A 6 37.08 45.71 23.03
CA ARG A 6 35.83 45.55 23.79
C ARG A 6 35.45 44.06 23.88
N PRO A 7 34.95 43.58 25.04
CA PRO A 7 34.48 42.20 25.19
C PRO A 7 33.22 42.00 24.33
N THR A 8 33.32 41.14 23.32
CA THR A 8 32.17 40.67 22.55
C THR A 8 31.24 39.86 23.47
N THR A 9 29.99 40.29 23.58
CA THR A 9 28.97 39.53 24.31
C THR A 9 28.73 38.19 23.58
N PRO A 10 28.48 37.09 24.31
CA PRO A 10 28.38 35.75 23.73
C PRO A 10 27.30 35.62 22.64
N GLY A 11 26.23 36.43 22.71
CA GLY A 11 25.21 36.50 21.66
C GLY A 11 25.74 37.05 20.32
N GLN A 12 26.65 38.02 20.34
CA GLN A 12 27.24 38.59 19.11
C GLN A 12 28.16 37.61 18.40
N LEU A 13 28.77 36.66 19.13
CA LEU A 13 29.59 35.61 18.54
C LEU A 13 28.72 34.60 17.78
N ALA A 14 27.58 34.20 18.36
CA ALA A 14 26.64 33.29 17.71
C ALA A 14 26.07 33.91 16.41
N ASP A 15 25.65 35.18 16.46
CA ASP A 15 25.14 35.89 15.28
C ASP A 15 26.20 36.03 14.19
N ARG A 16 27.47 36.29 14.57
CA ARG A 16 28.60 36.30 13.63
C ARG A 16 28.78 34.93 12.98
N LEU A 17 28.78 33.85 13.77
CA LEU A 17 28.94 32.48 13.28
C LEU A 17 27.82 32.09 12.30
N HIS A 18 26.57 32.45 12.60
CA HIS A 18 25.43 32.21 11.71
C HIS A 18 25.52 33.04 10.43
N SER A 19 25.88 34.32 10.51
CA SER A 19 26.05 35.17 9.33
C SER A 19 27.20 34.70 8.43
N GLU A 20 28.26 34.14 9.01
CA GLU A 20 29.39 33.58 8.27
C GLU A 20 29.02 32.24 7.62
N ALA A 21 28.30 31.37 8.35
CA ALA A 21 27.78 30.11 7.80
C ALA A 21 26.84 30.36 6.61
N GLN A 22 25.97 31.37 6.70
CA GLN A 22 25.09 31.79 5.60
C GLN A 22 25.88 32.31 4.39
N ARG A 23 26.91 33.14 4.61
CA ARG A 23 27.80 33.62 3.54
C ARG A 23 28.54 32.47 2.84
N ARG A 24 29.06 31.51 3.60
CA ARG A 24 29.71 30.31 3.05
C ARG A 24 28.72 29.40 2.31
N GLY A 25 27.48 29.30 2.81
CA GLY A 25 26.38 28.60 2.12
C GLY A 25 26.10 29.21 0.75
N ALA A 26 25.85 30.52 0.70
CA ALA A 26 25.59 31.25 -0.54
C ALA A 26 26.76 31.17 -1.54
N ALA A 27 28.00 31.21 -1.05
CA ALA A 27 29.18 31.05 -1.91
C ALA A 27 29.27 29.66 -2.56
N ARG A 28 28.94 28.59 -1.81
CA ARG A 28 28.91 27.21 -2.36
C ARG A 28 27.80 27.03 -3.39
N GLU A 29 26.64 27.62 -3.15
CA GLU A 29 25.51 27.57 -4.09
C GLU A 29 25.85 28.28 -5.41
N ARG A 30 26.43 29.49 -5.35
CA ARG A 30 26.93 30.19 -6.54
C ARG A 30 28.01 29.40 -7.29
N ALA A 31 28.93 28.77 -6.57
CA ALA A 31 29.97 27.94 -7.20
C ALA A 31 29.37 26.72 -7.92
N LEU A 32 28.35 26.09 -7.35
CA LEU A 32 27.61 25.00 -7.99
C LEU A 32 26.84 25.48 -9.23
N GLU A 33 26.24 26.66 -9.18
CA GLU A 33 25.51 27.25 -10.31
C GLU A 33 26.45 27.58 -11.47
N ILE A 34 27.61 28.18 -11.19
CA ILE A 34 28.66 28.42 -12.19
C ILE A 34 29.10 27.09 -12.82
N LYS A 35 29.39 26.07 -12.02
CA LYS A 35 29.78 24.75 -12.53
C LYS A 35 28.72 24.14 -13.44
N LYS A 36 27.44 24.21 -13.05
CA LYS A 36 26.32 23.74 -13.89
C LYS A 36 26.20 24.54 -15.17
N SER A 37 26.39 25.86 -15.14
CA SER A 37 26.36 26.69 -16.35
C SER A 37 27.50 26.34 -17.30
N THR A 38 28.72 26.09 -16.79
CA THR A 38 29.85 25.65 -17.63
C THR A 38 29.66 24.24 -18.18
N GLU A 39 29.02 23.34 -17.43
CA GLU A 39 28.63 22.02 -17.93
C GLU A 39 27.59 22.15 -19.05
N LEU A 40 26.59 23.03 -18.88
CA LEU A 40 25.56 23.33 -19.89
C LEU A 40 26.15 23.91 -21.18
N GLU A 41 27.12 24.81 -21.08
CA GLU A 41 27.85 25.37 -22.23
C GLU A 41 28.68 24.31 -22.98
N GLY A 42 29.11 23.25 -22.30
CA GLY A 42 29.84 22.12 -22.88
C GLY A 42 28.98 21.15 -23.70
N TYR A 43 27.65 21.18 -23.59
CA TYR A 43 26.78 20.33 -24.40
C TYR A 43 26.60 20.93 -25.80
N THR A 44 27.22 20.30 -26.79
CA THR A 44 27.08 20.65 -28.22
C THR A 44 25.73 20.24 -28.83
N PHE A 45 24.90 19.54 -28.06
CA PHE A 45 23.56 19.14 -28.49
C PHE A 45 22.64 20.36 -28.48
N ARG A 46 22.49 20.99 -29.64
CA ARG A 46 21.43 21.96 -29.93
C ARG A 46 20.26 21.18 -30.51
N PRO A 47 19.25 20.80 -29.72
CA PRO A 47 18.07 20.18 -30.30
C PRO A 47 17.49 21.16 -31.32
N GLU A 48 17.46 20.77 -32.59
CA GLU A 48 16.61 21.41 -33.59
C GLU A 48 15.17 21.17 -33.15
N VAL A 49 14.67 22.07 -32.31
CA VAL A 49 13.24 22.14 -32.03
C VAL A 49 12.62 22.60 -33.33
N ARG A 50 12.16 21.64 -34.14
CA ARG A 50 11.29 21.92 -35.28
C ARG A 50 10.23 22.88 -34.76
N PRO A 51 10.09 24.09 -35.32
CA PRO A 51 9.05 25.01 -34.88
C PRO A 51 7.73 24.26 -35.07
N SER A 52 7.17 23.81 -33.95
CA SER A 52 5.89 23.11 -33.94
C SER A 52 4.94 24.00 -34.69
N ARG A 53 4.29 23.46 -35.72
CA ARG A 53 3.26 24.14 -36.52
C ARG A 53 2.45 25.01 -35.59
N ALA A 54 2.58 26.33 -35.77
CA ALA A 54 1.97 27.31 -34.91
C ALA A 54 0.47 27.08 -34.93
N ASP A 55 -0.07 26.56 -33.82
CA ASP A 55 -1.48 26.73 -33.52
C ASP A 55 -1.71 28.25 -33.44
N PRO A 56 -2.56 28.83 -34.28
CA PRO A 56 -2.80 30.28 -34.30
C PRO A 56 -3.29 30.84 -32.95
N GLN A 57 -3.74 29.97 -32.04
CA GLN A 57 -4.22 30.34 -30.71
C GLN A 57 -3.13 30.34 -29.63
N LEU A 58 -1.90 29.93 -29.93
CA LEU A 58 -0.80 29.99 -28.96
C LEU A 58 -0.05 31.34 -28.92
N GLY A 59 -0.38 32.26 -29.83
CA GLY A 59 0.26 33.58 -29.94
C GLY A 59 0.20 34.45 -28.68
N ASP A 60 -0.83 34.26 -27.84
CA ASP A 60 -1.04 35.05 -26.61
C ASP A 60 -0.69 34.30 -25.32
N ARG A 61 -0.06 33.12 -25.39
CA ARG A 61 0.39 32.43 -24.17
C ARG A 61 1.61 33.14 -23.59
N VAL A 62 1.33 34.05 -22.67
CA VAL A 62 2.32 34.69 -21.78
C VAL A 62 3.31 33.63 -21.26
N PRO A 63 4.64 33.82 -21.39
CA PRO A 63 5.62 32.85 -20.92
C PRO A 63 5.38 32.39 -19.47
N ILE A 64 5.68 31.13 -19.16
CA ILE A 64 5.42 30.52 -17.83
C ILE A 64 6.04 31.34 -16.70
N GLU A 65 7.22 31.90 -16.91
CA GLU A 65 7.92 32.75 -15.94
C GLU A 65 7.11 33.99 -15.56
N LYS A 66 6.42 34.59 -16.53
CA LYS A 66 5.54 35.74 -16.32
C LYS A 66 4.19 35.35 -15.69
N ARG A 67 3.76 34.09 -15.84
CA ARG A 67 2.53 33.53 -15.24
C ARG A 67 2.71 32.92 -13.85
N TYR A 68 3.94 32.60 -13.44
CA TYR A 68 4.17 31.90 -12.17
C TYR A 68 3.59 32.67 -10.97
N LYS A 69 3.79 33.99 -10.93
CA LYS A 69 3.27 34.85 -9.85
C LYS A 69 1.74 34.86 -9.81
N SER A 70 1.07 34.97 -10.96
CA SER A 70 -0.39 34.99 -11.01
C SER A 70 -0.99 33.62 -10.66
N VAL A 71 -0.36 32.52 -11.08
CA VAL A 71 -0.77 31.16 -10.69
C VAL A 71 -0.60 30.95 -9.17
N GLN A 72 0.48 31.47 -8.59
CA GLN A 72 0.72 31.39 -7.16
C GLN A 72 -0.29 32.22 -6.35
N GLN A 73 -0.62 33.43 -6.82
CA GLN A 73 -1.67 34.28 -6.23
C GLN A 73 -3.04 33.59 -6.29
N LEU A 74 -3.44 33.07 -7.46
CA LEU A 74 -4.70 32.35 -7.61
C LEU A 74 -4.79 31.13 -6.67
N ARG A 75 -3.67 30.43 -6.47
CA ARG A 75 -3.59 29.32 -5.51
C ARG A 75 -3.78 29.80 -4.07
N GLN A 76 -3.18 30.92 -3.69
CA GLN A 76 -3.35 31.51 -2.35
C GLN A 76 -4.78 31.99 -2.13
N GLU A 77 -5.38 32.67 -3.10
CA GLU A 77 -6.78 33.12 -3.04
C GLU A 77 -7.74 31.94 -2.88
N ARG A 78 -7.53 30.85 -3.63
CA ARG A 78 -8.34 29.64 -3.51
C ARG A 78 -8.22 28.99 -2.13
N LEU A 79 -7.04 29.02 -1.52
CA LEU A 79 -6.84 28.52 -0.14
C LEU A 79 -7.55 29.41 0.88
N LEU A 80 -7.49 30.73 0.72
CA LEU A 80 -8.19 31.68 1.59
C LEU A 80 -9.70 31.53 1.49
N LEU A 81 -10.23 31.33 0.29
CA LEU A 81 -11.65 31.11 0.06
C LEU A 81 -12.13 29.85 0.77
N ARG A 82 -11.38 28.74 0.65
CA ARG A 82 -11.67 27.49 1.36
C ARG A 82 -11.64 27.63 2.88
N ARG A 83 -10.73 28.47 3.41
CA ARG A 83 -10.65 28.76 4.84
C ARG A 83 -11.87 29.55 5.32
N LYS A 84 -12.33 30.54 4.55
CA LYS A 84 -13.56 31.30 4.85
C LYS A 84 -14.79 30.41 4.82
N GLU A 85 -14.89 29.48 3.88
CA GLU A 85 -15.96 28.48 3.83
C GLU A 85 -15.97 27.60 5.08
N ALA A 86 -14.81 27.07 5.48
CA ALA A 86 -14.69 26.26 6.70
C ALA A 86 -15.04 27.05 7.98
N GLU A 87 -14.64 28.33 8.06
CA GLU A 87 -15.04 29.21 9.17
C GLU A 87 -16.55 29.52 9.17
N ALA A 88 -17.16 29.66 7.99
CA ALA A 88 -18.60 29.83 7.86
C ALA A 88 -19.37 28.55 8.23
N GLU A 89 -18.84 27.38 7.89
CA GLU A 89 -19.36 26.08 8.34
C GLU A 89 -19.23 25.92 9.86
N ALA A 90 -18.07 26.24 10.44
CA ALA A 90 -17.87 26.22 11.89
C ALA A 90 -18.83 27.18 12.63
N ARG A 91 -19.16 28.33 12.03
CA ARG A 91 -20.18 29.25 12.56
C ARG A 91 -21.60 28.68 12.46
N LYS A 92 -21.92 27.93 11.41
CA LYS A 92 -23.21 27.23 11.28
C LYS A 92 -23.33 26.08 12.28
N GLU A 93 -22.22 25.39 12.59
CA GLU A 93 -22.16 24.29 13.57
C GLU A 93 -22.34 24.73 15.04
N ALA A 94 -22.24 26.04 15.33
CA ALA A 94 -22.48 26.58 16.68
C ALA A 94 -23.96 26.51 17.14
N THR A 95 -24.90 26.29 16.22
CA THR A 95 -26.28 25.88 16.54
C THR A 95 -26.42 24.40 16.20
N PHE A 96 -26.39 23.55 17.24
CA PHE A 96 -26.44 22.10 17.16
C PHE A 96 -27.74 21.62 16.47
N THR A 97 -27.71 21.58 15.15
CA THR A 97 -28.68 20.89 14.30
C THR A 97 -27.86 19.94 13.45
N PRO A 98 -27.70 18.68 13.87
CA PRO A 98 -26.86 17.74 13.14
C PRO A 98 -27.46 17.49 11.74
N SER A 99 -26.88 18.14 10.74
CA SER A 99 -27.18 17.93 9.33
C SER A 99 -26.61 16.57 8.91
N LEU A 100 -27.48 15.57 8.75
CA LEU A 100 -27.08 14.29 8.18
C LEU A 100 -26.55 14.51 6.75
N ASN A 101 -25.32 14.05 6.50
CA ASN A 101 -24.73 14.01 5.17
C ASN A 101 -25.73 13.34 4.17
N PRO A 102 -25.96 13.93 2.98
CA PRO A 102 -26.90 13.39 1.98
C PRO A 102 -26.62 11.94 1.58
N GLN A 103 -25.36 11.49 1.67
CA GLN A 103 -25.00 10.09 1.44
C GLN A 103 -25.51 9.17 2.56
N SER A 104 -25.50 9.65 3.80
CA SER A 104 -26.05 8.96 4.97
C SER A 104 -27.58 8.87 4.88
N LEU A 105 -28.24 9.91 4.37
CA LEU A 105 -29.68 9.87 4.08
C LEU A 105 -30.01 8.81 3.02
N LYS A 106 -29.24 8.71 1.94
CA LYS A 106 -29.40 7.63 0.94
C LYS A 106 -29.16 6.23 1.51
N ILE A 107 -28.23 6.08 2.46
CA ILE A 107 -28.01 4.80 3.16
C ILE A 107 -29.23 4.46 4.04
N LEU A 108 -29.78 5.45 4.76
CA LEU A 108 -30.99 5.27 5.55
C LEU A 108 -32.21 4.95 4.68
N GLU A 109 -32.37 5.60 3.53
CA GLU A 109 -33.43 5.30 2.57
C GLU A 109 -33.29 3.88 2.01
N ARG A 110 -32.09 3.47 1.59
CA ARG A 110 -31.84 2.09 1.14
C ARG A 110 -32.09 1.06 2.23
N ARG A 111 -31.75 1.38 3.48
CA ARG A 111 -31.98 0.50 4.62
C ARG A 111 -33.47 0.41 4.94
N ARG A 112 -34.21 1.52 4.92
CA ARG A 112 -35.68 1.55 5.10
C ARG A 112 -36.43 0.73 4.06
N VAL A 113 -35.96 0.71 2.81
CA VAL A 113 -36.55 -0.14 1.75
C VAL A 113 -36.29 -1.63 2.00
N HIS A 114 -35.20 -1.98 2.68
CA HIS A 114 -34.87 -3.36 3.03
C HIS A 114 -35.44 -3.83 4.38
N ASP A 115 -35.81 -2.89 5.25
CA ASP A 115 -36.29 -3.11 6.62
C ASP A 115 -37.84 -3.03 6.74
N THR A 116 -38.58 -3.53 5.76
CA THR A 116 -40.04 -3.76 5.93
C THR A 116 -40.36 -4.81 7.01
N VAL A 117 -39.35 -5.58 7.46
CA VAL A 117 -39.45 -6.53 8.57
C VAL A 117 -39.35 -5.86 9.94
N SER A 118 -38.73 -4.67 10.04
CA SER A 118 -38.51 -3.99 11.33
C SER A 118 -39.62 -3.01 11.72
N ASN A 119 -40.73 -2.98 11.00
CA ASN A 119 -41.95 -2.26 11.40
C ASN A 119 -43.05 -3.19 11.94
N LEU A 120 -42.79 -4.50 12.03
CA LEU A 120 -43.68 -5.42 12.71
C LEU A 120 -43.61 -5.19 14.24
N PRO A 121 -44.73 -5.35 14.96
CA PRO A 121 -44.77 -5.34 16.42
C PRO A 121 -43.69 -6.24 17.02
N VAL A 122 -43.21 -5.91 18.22
CA VAL A 122 -42.08 -6.61 18.85
C VAL A 122 -42.43 -8.09 19.08
N GLU A 123 -43.71 -8.40 19.32
CA GLU A 123 -44.23 -9.77 19.49
C GLU A 123 -44.03 -10.62 18.24
N ASP A 124 -44.37 -10.09 17.05
CA ASP A 124 -44.19 -10.79 15.77
C ASP A 124 -42.71 -10.96 15.41
N ARG A 125 -41.86 -10.02 15.84
CA ARG A 125 -40.41 -10.11 15.68
C ARG A 125 -39.80 -11.21 16.55
N LEU A 126 -40.30 -11.37 17.78
CA LEU A 126 -39.84 -12.43 18.68
C LEU A 126 -40.31 -13.81 18.21
N LEU A 127 -41.55 -13.93 17.73
CA LEU A 127 -42.07 -15.19 17.19
C LEU A 127 -41.28 -15.63 15.94
N ARG A 128 -40.98 -14.71 15.01
CA ARG A 128 -40.13 -15.05 13.84
C ARG A 128 -38.67 -15.32 14.21
N ALA A 129 -38.11 -14.62 15.19
CA ALA A 129 -36.74 -14.90 15.64
C ALA A 129 -36.65 -16.30 16.27
N GLN A 130 -37.69 -16.75 16.98
CA GLN A 130 -37.78 -18.09 17.56
C GLN A 130 -37.96 -19.18 16.48
N GLU A 131 -38.70 -18.89 15.41
CA GLU A 131 -38.81 -19.79 14.24
C GLU A 131 -37.50 -19.90 13.45
N VAL A 132 -36.74 -18.81 13.31
CA VAL A 132 -35.44 -18.84 12.61
C VAL A 132 -34.35 -19.48 13.48
N SER A 133 -34.43 -19.38 14.81
CA SER A 133 -33.50 -20.05 15.72
C SER A 133 -33.69 -21.57 15.71
N THR A 134 -34.93 -22.05 15.84
CA THR A 134 -35.21 -23.50 15.84
C THR A 134 -34.95 -24.16 14.48
N ARG A 135 -35.07 -23.40 13.37
CA ARG A 135 -34.75 -23.89 12.03
C ARG A 135 -33.28 -23.68 11.62
N GLY A 136 -32.57 -22.74 12.24
CA GLY A 136 -31.19 -22.39 11.94
C GLY A 136 -30.14 -23.18 12.71
N GLU A 137 -30.49 -23.70 13.90
CA GLU A 137 -29.57 -24.52 14.72
C GLU A 137 -29.46 -25.96 14.20
N ALA A 138 -30.51 -26.48 13.56
CA ALA A 138 -30.48 -27.78 12.87
C ALA A 138 -29.82 -27.73 11.48
N LEU A 139 -29.60 -26.54 10.90
CA LEU A 139 -28.99 -26.36 9.57
C LEU A 139 -27.54 -25.83 9.61
N ARG A 140 -26.95 -25.68 10.80
CA ARG A 140 -25.57 -25.20 10.96
C ARG A 140 -24.56 -26.27 11.38
N MET A 141 -25.02 -27.50 11.57
CA MET A 141 -24.19 -28.62 12.03
C MET A 141 -24.01 -29.74 11.00
N GLU A 142 -24.61 -29.66 9.81
CA GLU A 142 -24.39 -30.63 8.74
C GLU A 142 -24.21 -29.92 7.39
N ASP A 143 -23.04 -29.30 7.19
CA ASP A 143 -22.44 -29.14 5.87
C ASP A 143 -21.49 -30.34 5.57
N ASP A 144 -21.77 -31.49 6.18
CA ASP A 144 -21.30 -32.77 5.68
C ASP A 144 -22.14 -33.16 4.47
N ALA A 145 -21.50 -33.75 3.47
CA ALA A 145 -22.05 -34.04 2.16
C ALA A 145 -23.21 -35.05 2.20
N VAL A 146 -24.38 -34.64 2.68
CA VAL A 146 -25.62 -35.39 2.50
C VAL A 146 -26.00 -35.24 1.03
N PRO A 147 -26.08 -36.33 0.24
CA PRO A 147 -26.52 -36.26 -1.14
C PRO A 147 -27.92 -35.64 -1.19
N LEU A 148 -27.99 -34.41 -1.69
CA LEU A 148 -29.23 -33.67 -1.87
C LEU A 148 -30.20 -34.53 -2.67
N THR A 149 -31.44 -34.60 -2.19
CA THR A 149 -32.49 -35.27 -2.95
C THR A 149 -32.60 -34.65 -4.35
N ARG A 150 -33.00 -35.44 -5.35
CA ARG A 150 -33.13 -34.97 -6.74
C ARG A 150 -33.94 -33.67 -6.81
N ASP A 151 -34.99 -33.54 -6.00
CA ASP A 151 -35.85 -32.36 -5.97
C ASP A 151 -35.17 -31.12 -5.38
N GLU A 152 -34.33 -31.28 -4.35
CA GLU A 152 -33.55 -30.18 -3.79
C GLU A 152 -32.47 -29.69 -4.74
N ARG A 153 -31.82 -30.60 -5.48
CA ARG A 153 -30.88 -30.21 -6.56
C ARG A 153 -31.59 -29.38 -7.62
N HIS A 154 -32.78 -29.79 -8.09
CA HIS A 154 -33.56 -29.01 -9.06
C HIS A 154 -33.99 -27.65 -8.48
N ARG A 155 -34.40 -27.58 -7.21
CA ARG A 155 -34.73 -26.31 -6.55
C ARG A 155 -33.52 -25.38 -6.46
N ARG A 156 -32.33 -25.92 -6.16
CA ARG A 156 -31.08 -25.16 -6.08
C ARG A 156 -30.66 -24.62 -7.46
N ILE A 157 -30.78 -25.44 -8.51
CA ILE A 157 -30.53 -25.03 -9.90
C ILE A 157 -31.52 -23.94 -10.32
N ARG A 158 -32.83 -24.09 -10.07
CA ARG A 158 -33.82 -23.05 -10.39
C ARG A 158 -33.52 -21.73 -9.67
N ARG A 159 -33.14 -21.79 -8.39
CA ARG A 159 -32.71 -20.60 -7.63
C ARG A 159 -31.44 -19.96 -8.20
N PHE A 160 -30.50 -20.76 -8.67
CA PHE A 160 -29.29 -20.26 -9.32
C PHE A 160 -29.63 -19.57 -10.66
N MET A 161 -30.45 -20.20 -11.51
CA MET A 161 -30.88 -19.61 -12.77
C MET A 161 -31.67 -18.32 -12.56
N ALA A 162 -32.59 -18.29 -11.60
CA ALA A 162 -33.32 -17.08 -11.23
C ALA A 162 -32.38 -15.96 -10.75
N ARG A 163 -31.30 -16.28 -10.03
CA ARG A 163 -30.27 -15.29 -9.65
C ARG A 163 -29.49 -14.78 -10.86
N GLN A 164 -29.10 -15.66 -11.78
CA GLN A 164 -28.39 -15.25 -13.00
C GLN A 164 -29.25 -14.32 -13.86
N GLU A 165 -30.54 -14.63 -14.00
CA GLU A 165 -31.51 -13.77 -14.66
C GLU A 165 -31.66 -12.41 -13.96
N GLN A 166 -31.76 -12.40 -12.62
CA GLN A 166 -31.75 -11.16 -11.84
C GLN A 166 -30.49 -10.33 -12.06
N PHE A 167 -29.30 -10.96 -12.13
CA PHE A 167 -28.05 -10.24 -12.42
C PHE A 167 -28.01 -9.70 -13.85
N ALA A 168 -28.52 -10.44 -14.84
CA ALA A 168 -28.64 -9.98 -16.21
C ALA A 168 -29.59 -8.77 -16.31
N ASN A 169 -30.77 -8.86 -15.70
CA ASN A 169 -31.75 -7.77 -15.65
C ASN A 169 -31.20 -6.57 -14.87
N ALA A 170 -30.46 -6.78 -13.77
CA ALA A 170 -29.79 -5.71 -13.04
C ALA A 170 -28.69 -5.01 -13.87
N ARG A 171 -27.99 -5.74 -14.76
CA ARG A 171 -27.03 -5.14 -15.70
C ARG A 171 -27.75 -4.32 -16.77
N LEU A 172 -28.84 -4.83 -17.33
CA LEU A 172 -29.65 -4.12 -18.33
C LEU A 172 -30.25 -2.84 -17.76
N THR A 173 -30.93 -2.92 -16.63
CA THR A 173 -31.49 -1.75 -15.93
C THR A 173 -30.43 -0.72 -15.55
N ARG A 174 -29.23 -1.13 -15.12
CA ARG A 174 -28.11 -0.19 -14.90
C ARG A 174 -27.64 0.47 -16.20
N ALA A 175 -27.60 -0.27 -17.31
CA ALA A 175 -27.24 0.28 -18.61
C ALA A 175 -28.30 1.29 -19.10
N GLU A 176 -29.59 0.98 -18.92
CA GLU A 176 -30.72 1.86 -19.22
C GLU A 176 -30.70 3.11 -18.33
N MET A 177 -30.54 2.97 -17.02
CA MET A 177 -30.39 4.12 -16.12
C MET A 177 -29.18 4.99 -16.47
N LYS A 178 -28.10 4.38 -16.98
CA LYS A 178 -26.92 5.11 -17.45
C LYS A 178 -27.17 5.82 -18.79
N GLY A 179 -28.04 5.28 -19.64
CA GLY A 179 -28.47 5.92 -20.89
C GLY A 179 -29.53 7.00 -20.69
N GLN A 180 -30.40 6.85 -19.69
CA GLN A 180 -31.44 7.82 -19.31
C GLN A 180 -30.95 8.90 -18.35
N ALA A 181 -29.80 8.69 -17.68
CA ALA A 181 -29.15 9.75 -16.92
C ALA A 181 -28.91 10.93 -17.88
N PRO A 182 -29.54 12.10 -17.65
CA PRO A 182 -29.40 13.23 -18.54
C PRO A 182 -27.91 13.55 -18.68
N PRO A 183 -27.40 13.73 -19.92
CA PRO A 183 -25.98 13.92 -20.19
C PRO A 183 -25.38 15.13 -19.45
N ASP A 184 -26.24 15.99 -18.89
CA ASP A 184 -25.90 17.25 -18.23
C ASP A 184 -26.13 17.25 -16.71
N ALA A 185 -26.40 16.09 -16.07
CA ALA A 185 -26.33 16.01 -14.62
C ALA A 185 -24.87 16.20 -14.18
N GLU A 186 -24.52 17.46 -13.92
CA GLU A 186 -23.23 18.02 -13.51
C GLU A 186 -22.36 17.03 -12.73
N CYS A 187 -21.64 16.17 -13.46
CA CYS A 187 -20.58 15.37 -12.87
C CYS A 187 -19.46 16.37 -12.51
N THR A 188 -19.47 16.82 -11.26
CA THR A 188 -18.48 17.75 -10.69
C THR A 188 -17.06 17.18 -10.72
N PHE A 189 -16.93 15.86 -10.90
CA PHE A 189 -15.66 15.19 -11.11
C PHE A 189 -15.40 14.98 -12.60
N ARG A 190 -14.81 15.99 -13.24
CA ARG A 190 -14.18 15.87 -14.55
C ARG A 190 -12.68 15.64 -14.33
N PRO A 191 -12.21 14.38 -14.24
CA PRO A 191 -10.77 14.14 -14.19
C PRO A 191 -10.17 14.81 -15.42
N SER A 192 -9.20 15.71 -15.21
CA SER A 192 -8.54 16.41 -16.30
C SER A 192 -7.80 15.36 -17.13
N VAL A 193 -8.40 14.96 -18.25
CA VAL A 193 -7.73 14.11 -19.22
C VAL A 193 -6.56 14.92 -19.77
N ASN A 194 -5.39 14.29 -19.91
CA ASN A 194 -4.23 14.96 -20.46
C ASN A 194 -4.61 15.57 -21.83
N PRO A 195 -4.37 16.87 -22.09
CA PRO A 195 -4.78 17.53 -23.34
C PRO A 195 -4.26 16.82 -24.59
N VAL A 196 -3.15 16.06 -24.48
CA VAL A 196 -2.64 15.20 -25.57
C VAL A 196 -3.64 14.08 -25.90
N SER A 197 -4.18 13.41 -24.88
CA SER A 197 -5.16 12.35 -25.06
C SER A 197 -6.49 12.88 -25.58
N GLU A 198 -6.87 14.10 -25.15
CA GLU A 198 -8.06 14.79 -25.65
C GLU A 198 -7.89 15.20 -27.12
N ALA A 199 -6.76 15.79 -27.52
CA ALA A 199 -6.47 16.11 -28.91
C ALA A 199 -6.42 14.87 -29.82
N LEU A 200 -5.95 13.73 -29.30
CA LEU A 200 -5.98 12.44 -30.02
C LEU A 200 -7.40 11.86 -30.15
N THR A 201 -8.37 12.33 -29.35
CA THR A 201 -9.73 11.79 -29.31
C THR A 201 -10.81 12.76 -29.78
N SER A 202 -10.55 14.07 -29.81
CA SER A 202 -11.55 15.12 -30.08
C SER A 202 -11.94 15.27 -31.55
N GLY A 203 -11.20 14.67 -32.48
CA GLY A 203 -11.52 14.72 -33.93
C GLY A 203 -12.13 13.45 -34.50
N GLU A 204 -12.10 12.32 -33.78
CA GLU A 204 -12.59 11.04 -34.29
C GLU A 204 -13.97 10.71 -33.72
N SER A 205 -14.97 10.53 -34.60
CA SER A 205 -16.27 10.00 -34.18
C SER A 205 -16.08 8.61 -33.52
N PRO A 206 -16.88 8.24 -32.51
CA PRO A 206 -16.75 6.95 -31.84
C PRO A 206 -16.76 5.76 -32.81
N ARG A 207 -17.53 5.87 -33.90
CA ARG A 207 -17.59 4.87 -34.98
C ARG A 207 -16.30 4.82 -35.81
N SER A 208 -15.72 5.99 -36.12
CA SER A 208 -14.41 6.08 -36.80
C SER A 208 -13.29 5.48 -35.94
N ARG A 209 -13.35 5.68 -34.62
CA ARG A 209 -12.39 5.10 -33.68
C ARG A 209 -12.48 3.59 -33.62
N ALA A 210 -13.69 3.03 -33.53
CA ALA A 210 -13.89 1.58 -33.56
C ALA A 210 -13.32 0.97 -34.85
N HIS A 211 -13.62 1.58 -36.00
CA HIS A 211 -13.09 1.15 -37.29
C HIS A 211 -11.55 1.27 -37.38
N ARG A 212 -10.95 2.31 -36.78
CA ARG A 212 -9.49 2.45 -36.71
C ARG A 212 -8.85 1.31 -35.91
N ILE A 213 -9.41 0.99 -34.75
CA ILE A 213 -8.90 -0.08 -33.88
C ILE A 213 -9.05 -1.45 -34.54
N GLU A 214 -10.22 -1.72 -35.11
CA GLU A 214 -10.55 -3.03 -35.67
C GLU A 214 -9.86 -3.28 -37.01
N CYS A 215 -9.86 -2.31 -37.92
CA CYS A 215 -9.38 -2.52 -39.28
C CYS A 215 -7.98 -1.94 -39.52
N SER A 216 -7.74 -0.69 -39.12
CA SER A 216 -6.48 0.00 -39.45
C SER A 216 -5.31 -0.49 -38.61
N ASP A 217 -5.48 -0.58 -37.29
CA ASP A 217 -4.43 -1.02 -36.38
C ASP A 217 -4.13 -2.52 -36.55
N ALA A 218 -5.16 -3.35 -36.80
CA ALA A 218 -4.98 -4.75 -37.14
C ALA A 218 -4.14 -4.93 -38.42
N ARG A 219 -4.49 -4.22 -39.51
CA ARG A 219 -3.70 -4.24 -40.77
C ARG A 219 -2.27 -3.75 -40.57
N ARG A 220 -2.06 -2.73 -39.75
CA ARG A 220 -0.72 -2.20 -39.46
C ARG A 220 0.13 -3.20 -38.67
N ARG A 221 -0.47 -3.93 -37.71
CA ARG A 221 0.20 -5.03 -37.00
C ARG A 221 0.56 -6.16 -37.95
N GLN A 222 -0.37 -6.55 -38.83
CA GLN A 222 -0.13 -7.59 -39.82
C GLN A 222 1.01 -7.22 -40.77
N LYS A 223 1.00 -6.02 -41.37
CA LYS A 223 2.10 -5.53 -42.22
C LYS A 223 3.44 -5.49 -41.50
N LYS A 224 3.45 -5.09 -40.22
CA LYS A 224 4.68 -5.10 -39.40
C LYS A 224 5.19 -6.52 -39.19
N GLN A 225 4.29 -7.47 -38.96
CA GLN A 225 4.62 -8.88 -38.79
C GLN A 225 5.14 -9.49 -40.11
N GLU A 226 4.49 -9.22 -41.23
CA GLU A 226 4.94 -9.61 -42.58
C GLU A 226 6.31 -9.00 -42.90
N TRP A 227 6.53 -7.72 -42.57
CA TRP A 227 7.82 -7.06 -42.73
C TRP A 227 8.92 -7.70 -41.86
N LEU A 228 8.61 -8.05 -40.61
CA LEU A 228 9.54 -8.78 -39.74
C LEU A 228 9.83 -10.21 -40.25
N GLN A 229 8.84 -10.88 -40.81
CA GLN A 229 8.99 -12.22 -41.39
C GLN A 229 9.81 -12.20 -42.68
N SER A 230 9.54 -11.24 -43.58
CA SER A 230 10.22 -11.13 -44.88
C SER A 230 11.65 -10.63 -44.76
N ARG A 231 11.98 -9.86 -43.71
CA ARG A 231 13.36 -9.49 -43.41
C ARG A 231 14.17 -10.64 -42.79
N GLY A 232 13.52 -11.74 -42.45
CA GLY A 232 14.09 -12.83 -41.65
C GLY A 232 14.41 -12.38 -40.22
N PRO A 233 14.64 -13.30 -39.28
CA PRO A 233 15.38 -12.92 -38.08
C PRO A 233 16.70 -12.31 -38.56
N PRO A 234 17.11 -11.11 -38.07
CA PRO A 234 18.47 -10.64 -38.34
C PRO A 234 19.41 -11.77 -37.97
N ASP A 235 20.45 -12.04 -38.78
CA ASP A 235 21.45 -13.06 -38.51
C ASP A 235 22.06 -12.80 -37.13
N CYS A 236 21.42 -13.36 -36.11
CA CYS A 236 21.71 -13.08 -34.73
C CYS A 236 22.90 -13.98 -34.42
N THR A 237 24.09 -13.44 -34.64
CA THR A 237 25.37 -14.12 -34.37
C THR A 237 25.58 -14.38 -32.88
N PHE A 238 24.72 -13.82 -32.02
CA PHE A 238 24.73 -14.07 -30.59
C PHE A 238 24.20 -15.47 -30.28
N GLN A 239 25.13 -16.40 -30.09
CA GLN A 239 24.88 -17.74 -29.56
C GLN A 239 25.27 -17.74 -28.08
N PRO A 240 24.35 -17.45 -27.15
CA PRO A 240 24.67 -17.48 -25.74
C PRO A 240 25.03 -18.91 -25.33
N GLU A 241 26.22 -19.08 -24.75
CA GLU A 241 26.62 -20.36 -24.18
C GLU A 241 25.78 -20.66 -22.92
N LEU A 242 24.96 -21.71 -23.00
CA LEU A 242 24.19 -22.18 -21.86
C LEU A 242 25.11 -22.85 -20.84
N ASN A 243 24.97 -22.43 -19.58
CA ASN A 243 25.63 -23.02 -18.41
C ASN A 243 25.35 -24.54 -18.34
N PRO A 244 26.33 -25.41 -18.02
CA PRO A 244 26.17 -26.87 -17.95
C PRO A 244 24.96 -27.34 -17.16
N LYS A 245 24.66 -26.73 -16.00
CA LYS A 245 23.46 -27.06 -15.22
C LYS A 245 22.16 -26.82 -15.98
N SER A 246 22.10 -25.79 -16.81
CA SER A 246 20.94 -25.52 -17.66
C SER A 246 20.84 -26.51 -18.81
N ARG A 247 21.96 -27.05 -19.31
CA ARG A 247 21.96 -28.13 -20.31
C ARG A 247 21.42 -29.43 -19.72
N GLU A 248 21.84 -29.79 -18.51
CA GLU A 248 21.32 -30.96 -17.79
C GLU A 248 19.82 -30.87 -17.52
N LEU A 249 19.34 -29.70 -17.05
CA LEU A 249 17.90 -29.48 -16.84
C LEU A 249 17.09 -29.55 -18.15
N ASN A 250 17.67 -29.10 -19.26
CA ASN A 250 17.03 -29.22 -20.58
C ASN A 250 17.03 -30.68 -21.07
N ALA A 251 18.10 -31.44 -20.83
CA ALA A 251 18.18 -32.85 -21.18
C ALA A 251 17.20 -33.70 -20.37
N ALA A 252 17.06 -33.43 -19.06
CA ALA A 252 16.11 -34.12 -18.17
C ALA A 252 14.64 -33.91 -18.60
N LYS A 253 14.33 -32.77 -19.24
CA LYS A 253 13.00 -32.48 -19.81
C LYS A 253 12.79 -33.09 -21.20
N GLY A 254 13.73 -33.89 -21.71
CA GLY A 254 13.65 -34.52 -23.02
C GLY A 254 13.82 -33.54 -24.19
N HIS A 255 14.36 -32.35 -23.94
CA HIS A 255 14.54 -31.36 -24.99
C HIS A 255 15.82 -31.63 -25.79
N THR A 256 15.69 -32.26 -26.95
CA THR A 256 16.80 -32.47 -27.90
C THR A 256 17.34 -31.14 -28.43
N GLU A 257 18.66 -30.93 -28.37
CA GLU A 257 19.35 -29.63 -28.62
C GLU A 257 19.01 -28.98 -29.98
N ASN A 258 18.50 -29.75 -30.95
CA ASN A 258 18.21 -29.25 -32.30
C ASN A 258 16.88 -28.50 -32.47
N ARG A 259 15.99 -28.49 -31.47
CA ARG A 259 14.72 -27.72 -31.58
C ARG A 259 14.89 -26.28 -31.15
N ARG A 260 14.48 -25.34 -32.02
CA ARG A 260 14.57 -23.90 -31.76
C ARG A 260 13.68 -23.53 -30.57
N VAL A 261 14.20 -22.71 -29.66
CA VAL A 261 13.54 -22.37 -28.37
C VAL A 261 12.12 -21.83 -28.56
N TYR A 262 11.88 -21.05 -29.61
CA TYR A 262 10.55 -20.50 -29.89
C TYR A 262 9.52 -21.57 -30.31
N GLU A 263 9.94 -22.64 -30.99
CA GLU A 263 9.06 -23.75 -31.37
C GLU A 263 8.64 -24.52 -30.11
N ARG A 264 9.58 -24.75 -29.18
CA ARG A 264 9.29 -25.39 -27.90
C ARG A 264 8.28 -24.59 -27.08
N LEU A 265 8.47 -23.27 -26.97
CA LEU A 265 7.53 -22.41 -26.24
C LEU A 265 6.14 -22.38 -26.88
N TYR A 266 6.06 -22.46 -28.22
CA TYR A 266 4.79 -22.51 -28.93
C TYR A 266 4.09 -23.87 -28.74
N GLU A 267 4.83 -24.97 -28.82
CA GLU A 267 4.33 -26.33 -28.55
C GLU A 267 3.87 -26.46 -27.10
N ASP A 268 4.64 -25.99 -26.11
CA ASP A 268 4.24 -25.99 -24.71
C ASP A 268 2.99 -25.14 -24.47
N ALA A 269 2.92 -23.95 -25.09
CA ALA A 269 1.74 -23.09 -24.99
C ALA A 269 0.51 -23.68 -25.70
N ALA A 270 0.70 -24.45 -26.78
CA ALA A 270 -0.37 -25.17 -27.48
C ALA A 270 -0.83 -26.38 -26.65
N LYS A 271 0.11 -27.14 -26.08
CA LYS A 271 -0.15 -28.26 -25.18
C LYS A 271 -0.91 -27.82 -23.94
N MET A 272 -0.48 -26.75 -23.28
CA MET A 272 -1.19 -26.16 -22.13
C MET A 272 -2.60 -25.68 -22.49
N ARG A 273 -2.83 -25.22 -23.73
CA ARG A 273 -4.17 -24.84 -24.22
C ARG A 273 -5.03 -26.07 -24.50
N SER A 274 -4.46 -27.11 -25.10
CA SER A 274 -5.13 -28.40 -25.31
C SER A 274 -5.52 -29.01 -23.98
N GLU A 275 -4.56 -29.20 -23.06
CA GLU A 275 -4.83 -29.75 -21.73
C GLU A 275 -5.87 -28.96 -20.96
N ARG A 276 -5.92 -27.63 -21.13
CA ARG A 276 -6.97 -26.81 -20.52
C ARG A 276 -8.33 -27.02 -21.17
N SER A 277 -8.38 -27.20 -22.48
CA SER A 277 -9.59 -27.54 -23.24
C SER A 277 -10.09 -28.95 -22.88
N ASP A 278 -9.18 -29.92 -22.83
CA ASP A 278 -9.46 -31.31 -22.50
C ASP A 278 -9.97 -31.41 -21.05
N ARG A 279 -9.33 -30.69 -20.10
CA ARG A 279 -9.83 -30.56 -18.73
C ARG A 279 -11.20 -29.89 -18.64
N SER A 280 -11.50 -28.92 -19.50
CA SER A 280 -12.85 -28.33 -19.50
C SER A 280 -13.89 -29.29 -20.06
N THR A 281 -13.56 -30.08 -21.08
CA THR A 281 -14.47 -31.10 -21.62
C THR A 281 -14.63 -32.30 -20.70
N GLU A 282 -13.58 -32.70 -19.99
CA GLU A 282 -13.62 -33.73 -18.95
C GLU A 282 -14.41 -33.22 -17.73
N ALA A 283 -14.23 -31.97 -17.31
CA ALA A 283 -15.04 -31.37 -16.24
C ALA A 283 -16.53 -31.27 -16.62
N GLU A 284 -16.86 -31.01 -17.89
CA GLU A 284 -18.24 -31.03 -18.38
C GLU A 284 -18.82 -32.45 -18.50
N GLN A 285 -17.99 -33.48 -18.67
CA GLN A 285 -18.43 -34.90 -18.68
C GLN A 285 -18.46 -35.54 -17.28
N GLU A 286 -17.64 -35.07 -16.33
CA GLU A 286 -17.54 -35.60 -14.96
C GLU A 286 -18.48 -34.92 -13.94
N ASP A 287 -19.34 -33.98 -14.37
CA ASP A 287 -20.40 -33.34 -13.57
C ASP A 287 -21.50 -34.30 -13.03
N CYS A 288 -21.23 -35.61 -13.03
CA CYS A 288 -22.05 -36.68 -12.43
C CYS A 288 -21.33 -37.54 -11.37
N SER A 289 -20.07 -37.32 -11.00
CA SER A 289 -19.45 -38.05 -9.88
C SER A 289 -18.38 -37.25 -9.14
N THR A 290 -18.80 -36.55 -8.09
CA THR A 290 -17.93 -35.88 -7.13
C THR A 290 -17.18 -36.89 -6.28
N SER A 291 -16.01 -37.32 -6.74
CA SER A 291 -14.94 -37.79 -5.85
C SER A 291 -13.82 -36.77 -5.91
N GLU A 292 -13.57 -36.09 -4.79
CA GLU A 292 -12.54 -35.06 -4.67
C GLU A 292 -11.15 -35.69 -4.76
N ARG A 293 -10.59 -35.77 -5.97
CA ARG A 293 -9.16 -36.04 -6.13
C ARG A 293 -8.41 -34.78 -5.75
N GLN A 294 -7.90 -34.77 -4.52
CA GLN A 294 -6.94 -33.76 -4.05
C GLN A 294 -5.72 -33.79 -4.98
N GLY A 295 -5.57 -32.76 -5.81
CA GLY A 295 -4.42 -32.65 -6.70
C GLY A 295 -3.12 -32.54 -5.90
N ASP A 296 -2.15 -33.40 -6.20
CA ASP A 296 -0.79 -33.45 -5.61
C ASP A 296 0.02 -32.15 -5.67
N THR A 297 -0.51 -31.11 -6.33
CA THR A 297 0.06 -29.77 -6.42
C THR A 297 0.45 -29.13 -5.08
N TYR A 298 -0.10 -29.57 -3.96
CA TYR A 298 0.22 -29.05 -2.61
C TYR A 298 0.72 -30.12 -1.62
N SER A 299 1.08 -31.32 -2.07
CA SER A 299 1.56 -32.40 -1.17
C SER A 299 2.81 -32.03 -0.35
N HIS A 300 3.63 -31.10 -0.86
CA HIS A 300 4.81 -30.58 -0.18
C HIS A 300 4.52 -29.56 0.93
N VAL A 301 3.32 -28.95 0.94
CA VAL A 301 2.91 -28.02 2.00
C VAL A 301 2.27 -28.84 3.11
N LYS A 302 3.11 -29.38 4.01
CA LYS A 302 2.62 -30.03 5.24
C LYS A 302 1.73 -29.04 5.97
N SER A 303 0.43 -29.33 6.04
CA SER A 303 -0.48 -28.49 6.80
C SER A 303 -0.03 -28.48 8.26
N HIS A 304 0.21 -27.29 8.81
CA HIS A 304 0.55 -27.13 10.23
C HIS A 304 -0.54 -27.65 11.17
N TYR A 305 -1.72 -27.93 10.64
CA TYR A 305 -2.85 -28.53 11.32
C TYR A 305 -2.89 -30.03 11.05
N ASN A 306 -2.84 -30.82 12.11
CA ASN A 306 -2.90 -32.27 12.04
C ASN A 306 -4.37 -32.70 11.86
N PHE A 307 -4.84 -32.75 10.60
CA PHE A 307 -6.24 -33.05 10.28
C PHE A 307 -6.69 -34.46 10.70
N SER A 308 -5.75 -35.35 11.03
CA SER A 308 -6.03 -36.72 11.49
C SER A 308 -6.79 -36.78 12.82
N LYS A 309 -6.84 -35.68 13.60
CA LYS A 309 -7.54 -35.63 14.90
C LYS A 309 -8.36 -34.33 15.02
N PRO A 310 -9.58 -34.26 14.45
CA PRO A 310 -10.38 -33.03 14.40
C PRO A 310 -10.75 -32.49 15.79
N SER A 311 -10.90 -33.36 16.80
CA SER A 311 -11.15 -32.93 18.19
C SER A 311 -9.96 -32.19 18.81
N GLN A 312 -8.73 -32.58 18.47
CA GLN A 312 -7.51 -31.91 18.94
C GLN A 312 -7.26 -30.61 18.17
N LEU A 313 -7.63 -30.56 16.89
CA LEU A 313 -7.48 -29.36 16.06
C LEU A 313 -8.19 -28.15 16.66
N MET A 314 -9.43 -28.31 17.14
CA MET A 314 -10.16 -27.21 17.78
C MET A 314 -9.51 -26.75 19.09
N ALA A 315 -8.96 -27.68 19.87
CA ALA A 315 -8.19 -27.36 21.08
C ALA A 315 -6.87 -26.64 20.75
N ASP A 316 -6.23 -26.95 19.63
CA ASP A 316 -5.00 -26.31 19.19
C ASP A 316 -5.27 -24.90 18.63
N ILE A 317 -6.35 -24.72 17.87
CA ILE A 317 -6.81 -23.39 17.40
C ILE A 317 -7.11 -22.48 18.59
N THR A 318 -7.85 -22.97 19.59
CA THR A 318 -8.17 -22.17 20.78
C THR A 318 -6.91 -21.81 21.58
N ARG A 319 -5.96 -22.75 21.73
CA ARG A 319 -4.67 -22.50 22.38
C ARG A 319 -3.80 -21.51 21.60
N GLU A 320 -3.82 -21.57 20.26
CA GLU A 320 -3.13 -20.61 19.39
C GLU A 320 -3.75 -19.20 19.53
N GLN A 321 -5.07 -19.10 19.56
CA GLN A 321 -5.77 -17.83 19.78
C GLN A 321 -5.45 -17.24 21.16
N GLN A 322 -5.41 -18.07 22.22
CA GLN A 322 -5.02 -17.63 23.57
C GLN A 322 -3.58 -17.12 23.61
N ARG A 323 -2.62 -17.85 23.03
CA ARG A 323 -1.22 -17.41 22.92
C ARG A 323 -1.09 -16.08 22.16
N ARG A 324 -1.87 -15.91 21.09
CA ARG A 324 -1.87 -14.65 20.32
C ARG A 324 -2.43 -13.49 21.14
N ARG A 325 -3.47 -13.70 21.95
CA ARG A 325 -4.02 -12.68 22.85
C ARG A 325 -3.02 -12.29 23.94
N GLN A 326 -2.34 -13.27 24.55
CA GLN A 326 -1.31 -13.03 25.56
C GLN A 326 -0.16 -12.18 25.01
N ARG A 327 0.37 -12.51 23.83
CA ARG A 327 1.44 -11.71 23.19
C ARG A 327 1.04 -10.27 22.93
N VAL A 328 -0.22 -10.03 22.52
CA VAL A 328 -0.72 -8.67 22.28
C VAL A 328 -0.83 -7.89 23.59
N GLU A 329 -1.27 -8.54 24.67
CA GLU A 329 -1.37 -7.91 25.99
C GLU A 329 0.00 -7.60 26.59
N GLU A 330 0.95 -8.54 26.48
CA GLU A 330 2.36 -8.33 26.88
C GLU A 330 2.98 -7.16 26.11
N GLN A 331 2.78 -7.10 24.80
CA GLN A 331 3.28 -5.99 23.98
C GLN A 331 2.65 -4.66 24.39
N ARG A 332 1.36 -4.67 24.75
CA ARG A 332 0.66 -3.47 25.25
C ARG A 332 1.21 -3.01 26.59
N GLN A 333 1.46 -3.93 27.52
CA GLN A 333 2.09 -3.62 28.81
C GLN A 333 3.50 -3.10 28.62
N GLN A 334 4.27 -3.67 27.69
CA GLN A 334 5.61 -3.20 27.39
C GLN A 334 5.61 -1.79 26.83
N MET A 335 4.70 -1.46 25.90
CA MET A 335 4.53 -0.08 25.42
C MET A 335 4.14 0.88 26.54
N GLN A 336 3.21 0.51 27.42
CA GLN A 336 2.84 1.35 28.58
C GLN A 336 4.01 1.58 29.53
N HIS A 337 4.83 0.55 29.75
CA HIS A 337 6.01 0.65 30.58
C HIS A 337 7.10 1.52 29.93
N ASP A 338 7.29 1.41 28.62
CA ASP A 338 8.22 2.25 27.87
C ASP A 338 7.73 3.72 27.83
N GLU A 339 6.43 3.95 27.67
CA GLU A 339 5.80 5.28 27.82
C GLU A 339 6.00 5.87 29.23
N LEU A 340 5.89 5.05 30.29
CA LEU A 340 6.14 5.48 31.66
C LEU A 340 7.62 5.80 31.91
N LYS A 341 8.54 5.08 31.27
CA LYS A 341 9.99 5.37 31.32
C LYS A 341 10.34 6.67 30.57
N GLU A 342 9.68 6.92 29.44
CA GLU A 342 9.83 8.15 28.66
C GLU A 342 9.11 9.35 29.30
N CYS A 343 8.25 9.12 30.28
CA CYS A 343 7.56 10.17 31.02
C CYS A 343 8.56 10.96 31.88
N THR A 344 9.09 12.06 31.33
CA THR A 344 9.93 13.03 32.04
C THR A 344 9.18 13.87 33.06
N PHE A 345 7.91 13.54 33.35
CA PHE A 345 7.13 14.21 34.38
C PHE A 345 7.63 13.75 35.75
N THR A 346 8.64 14.43 36.27
CA THR A 346 8.97 14.41 37.70
C THR A 346 7.96 15.32 38.40
N PRO A 347 6.91 14.80 39.06
CA PRO A 347 6.03 15.66 39.83
C PRO A 347 6.91 16.38 40.86
N ARG A 348 6.98 17.71 40.75
CA ARG A 348 7.55 18.54 41.80
C ARG A 348 6.63 18.42 43.00
N THR A 349 6.87 17.43 43.84
CA THR A 349 6.28 17.38 45.17
C THR A 349 6.73 18.64 45.89
N ALA A 350 5.78 19.45 46.35
CA ALA A 350 6.03 20.73 47.02
C ALA A 350 6.65 20.54 48.43
N ALA A 351 7.51 19.54 48.61
CA ALA A 351 8.32 19.35 49.80
C ALA A 351 9.69 19.97 49.52
N ALA A 352 9.92 21.18 50.03
CA ALA A 352 11.23 21.84 50.25
C ALA A 352 11.41 23.26 49.70
N SER A 353 10.36 23.96 49.26
CA SER A 353 10.44 25.44 49.22
C SER A 353 10.04 25.99 50.59
N GLY A 354 11.02 26.10 51.49
CA GLY A 354 10.94 26.82 52.76
C GLY A 354 10.70 28.32 52.56
N GLY A 355 9.50 28.67 52.11
CA GLY A 355 9.00 30.05 52.08
C GLY A 355 8.47 30.46 53.46
N PRO A 356 8.74 31.70 53.91
CA PRO A 356 8.46 32.12 55.27
C PRO A 356 6.96 32.18 55.57
N SER A 357 6.62 31.46 56.63
CA SER A 357 5.42 31.54 57.45
C SER A 357 4.87 32.97 57.59
N LEU A 358 3.85 33.31 56.80
CA LEU A 358 2.88 34.33 57.19
C LEU A 358 1.79 33.63 58.00
N ARG A 359 1.97 33.77 59.32
CA ARG A 359 1.00 33.40 60.35
C ARG A 359 -0.37 33.98 60.01
N ARG A 360 -1.35 33.11 59.85
CA ARG A 360 -2.75 33.45 60.12
C ARG A 360 -3.28 32.39 61.07
N SER A 361 -3.13 32.70 62.35
CA SER A 361 -3.66 31.94 63.45
C SER A 361 -5.18 32.10 63.51
N ASP A 362 -5.79 31.10 64.16
CA ASP A 362 -7.08 31.17 64.83
C ASP A 362 -8.32 31.11 63.94
N PHE A 363 -8.66 29.89 63.51
CA PHE A 363 -10.05 29.47 63.55
C PHE A 363 -10.15 27.99 63.91
N GLN A 364 -10.15 27.73 65.21
CA GLN A 364 -10.68 26.49 65.76
C GLN A 364 -12.19 26.47 65.49
N SER A 365 -12.71 25.39 64.92
CA SER A 365 -13.72 24.54 65.60
C SER A 365 -14.50 23.66 64.62
N THR A 366 -14.41 22.36 64.89
CA THR A 366 -15.51 21.39 64.96
C THR A 366 -16.38 21.17 63.71
N SER A 367 -16.07 20.05 63.04
CA SER A 367 -17.02 18.97 62.70
C SER A 367 -18.50 19.25 63.04
N THR A 368 -19.31 19.48 62.02
CA THR A 368 -20.65 18.88 61.92
C THR A 368 -20.93 18.56 60.46
N MET A 369 -21.32 17.31 60.20
CA MET A 369 -21.82 16.88 58.90
C MET A 369 -23.08 17.67 58.57
N SER A 370 -23.08 18.47 57.50
CA SER A 370 -24.34 19.03 57.00
C SER A 370 -24.25 19.52 55.56
N SER A 371 -25.14 18.94 54.77
CA SER A 371 -25.78 19.53 53.60
C SER A 371 -24.96 19.70 52.32
N CYS A 372 -25.31 18.84 51.36
CA CYS A 372 -25.42 19.21 49.96
C CYS A 372 -26.18 20.55 49.83
N SER A 373 -25.52 21.64 49.47
CA SER A 373 -26.20 22.79 48.91
C SER A 373 -25.27 23.63 48.03
N ALA A 374 -25.80 23.96 46.86
CA ALA A 374 -25.35 24.97 45.90
C ALA A 374 -24.02 24.69 45.16
N ILE A 375 -24.12 23.92 44.07
CA ILE A 375 -23.26 24.12 42.90
C ILE A 375 -23.51 25.57 42.44
N PRO A 376 -22.52 26.47 42.47
CA PRO A 376 -22.70 27.80 41.90
C PRO A 376 -23.00 27.64 40.41
N ALA A 377 -24.01 28.37 39.92
CA ALA A 377 -24.42 28.40 38.51
C ALA A 377 -23.38 29.11 37.62
N GLY A 378 -22.13 28.65 37.67
CA GLY A 378 -21.07 28.99 36.74
C GLY A 378 -20.89 27.85 35.72
N PRO A 379 -20.49 28.15 34.48
CA PRO A 379 -20.19 27.12 33.50
C PRO A 379 -19.10 26.20 34.05
N VAL A 380 -19.38 24.89 34.06
CA VAL A 380 -18.45 23.85 34.50
C VAL A 380 -17.24 23.88 33.56
N LEU A 381 -16.18 24.56 33.99
CA LEU A 381 -14.87 24.53 33.35
C LEU A 381 -14.27 23.15 33.61
N ILE A 382 -14.51 22.22 32.68
CA ILE A 382 -13.86 20.91 32.67
C ILE A 382 -12.38 21.14 32.37
N SER A 383 -11.56 21.26 33.42
CA SER A 383 -10.11 21.37 33.27
C SER A 383 -9.61 20.09 32.57
N GLY A 384 -8.97 20.26 31.41
CA GLY A 384 -8.54 19.15 30.56
C GLY A 384 -9.32 18.99 29.25
N TYR A 385 -10.40 19.74 29.01
CA TYR A 385 -11.05 19.77 27.70
C TYR A 385 -10.09 20.26 26.60
N ASP A 386 -9.30 21.29 26.88
CA ASP A 386 -8.30 21.80 25.92
C ASP A 386 -7.22 20.75 25.61
N ARG A 387 -6.76 20.02 26.63
CA ARG A 387 -5.79 18.92 26.48
C ARG A 387 -6.38 17.74 25.71
N PHE A 388 -7.67 17.44 25.92
CA PHE A 388 -8.39 16.43 25.16
C PHE A 388 -8.55 16.85 23.68
N MET A 389 -8.89 18.11 23.41
CA MET A 389 -9.00 18.65 22.06
C MET A 389 -7.64 18.71 21.36
N GLU A 390 -6.56 19.00 22.08
CA GLU A 390 -5.18 18.94 21.58
C GLU A 390 -4.75 17.51 21.24
N ASN A 391 -5.02 16.54 22.12
CA ASN A 391 -4.78 15.13 21.85
C ASN A 391 -5.58 14.61 20.66
N ARG A 392 -6.84 15.06 20.52
CA ARG A 392 -7.68 14.72 19.37
C ARG A 392 -7.12 15.29 18.07
N ARG A 393 -6.66 16.54 18.06
CA ARG A 393 -5.98 17.17 16.90
C ARG A 393 -4.70 16.42 16.52
N MET A 394 -3.88 16.05 17.50
CA MET A 394 -2.65 15.26 17.24
C MET A 394 -2.98 13.88 16.65
N ALA A 395 -4.02 13.20 17.16
CA ALA A 395 -4.44 11.90 16.64
C ALA A 395 -4.99 12.00 15.19
N GLU A 396 -5.74 13.05 14.88
CA GLU A 396 -6.23 13.32 13.52
C GLU A 396 -5.08 13.67 12.57
N GLU A 397 -4.10 14.47 13.01
CA GLU A 397 -2.92 14.81 12.22
C GLU A 397 -2.05 13.57 11.95
N ALA A 398 -1.85 12.70 12.94
CA ALA A 398 -1.12 11.44 12.79
C ALA A 398 -1.80 10.53 11.75
N ARG A 399 -3.14 10.38 11.82
CA ARG A 399 -3.91 9.63 10.81
C ARG A 399 -3.81 10.23 9.42
N CYS A 400 -3.82 11.56 9.31
CA CYS A 400 -3.65 12.25 8.03
C CYS A 400 -2.24 12.02 7.46
N LYS A 401 -1.19 12.14 8.27
CA LYS A 401 0.20 11.86 7.87
C LYS A 401 0.40 10.40 7.46
N ASP A 402 -0.19 9.45 8.18
CA ASP A 402 -0.13 8.04 7.82
C ASP A 402 -0.89 7.74 6.53
N ARG A 403 -2.04 8.38 6.31
CA ARG A 403 -2.76 8.29 5.03
C ARG A 403 -1.92 8.86 3.89
N GLN A 404 -1.30 10.02 4.09
CA GLN A 404 -0.38 10.61 3.11
C GLN A 404 0.85 9.74 2.85
N LYS A 405 1.43 9.09 3.86
CA LYS A 405 2.55 8.14 3.68
C LYS A 405 2.10 6.90 2.89
N LYS A 406 0.92 6.37 3.19
CA LYS A 406 0.35 5.24 2.44
C LYS A 406 0.07 5.63 1.01
N GLU A 407 -0.59 6.77 0.78
CA GLU A 407 -0.85 7.33 -0.55
C GLU A 407 0.47 7.63 -1.29
N ALA A 408 1.48 8.19 -0.65
CA ALA A 408 2.80 8.41 -1.25
C ALA A 408 3.54 7.09 -1.55
N SER A 409 3.34 6.06 -0.73
CA SER A 409 3.91 4.73 -0.96
C SER A 409 3.20 3.99 -2.10
N THR A 410 1.87 4.10 -2.23
CA THR A 410 1.12 3.52 -3.35
C THR A 410 1.25 4.33 -4.63
N MET A 411 1.47 5.64 -4.53
CA MET A 411 1.68 6.56 -5.66
C MET A 411 3.15 6.72 -6.06
N ARG A 412 4.09 6.09 -5.36
CA ARG A 412 5.44 5.81 -5.88
C ARG A 412 5.33 4.81 -7.04
N THR A 413 4.82 5.32 -8.15
CA THR A 413 4.98 4.79 -9.51
C THR A 413 6.38 5.06 -10.05
N ASP A 414 7.21 5.74 -9.26
CA ASP A 414 8.66 5.77 -9.39
C ASP A 414 9.30 4.43 -8.93
N SER A 415 8.92 3.33 -9.58
CA SER A 415 9.99 2.53 -10.18
C SER A 415 10.57 3.43 -11.26
N GLN A 416 11.47 4.34 -10.85
CA GLN A 416 12.38 4.96 -11.79
C GLN A 416 12.88 3.82 -12.67
N PRO A 417 12.71 3.87 -14.00
CA PRO A 417 13.42 2.95 -14.86
C PRO A 417 14.88 3.15 -14.47
N LYS A 418 15.45 2.15 -13.82
CA LYS A 418 16.88 2.14 -13.52
C LYS A 418 17.51 2.25 -14.89
N ASP A 419 18.03 3.43 -15.20
CA ASP A 419 18.55 3.79 -16.51
C ASP A 419 19.48 2.68 -16.96
N TRP A 420 18.95 1.79 -17.80
CA TRP A 420 19.73 0.95 -18.69
C TRP A 420 20.21 1.90 -19.78
N VAL A 421 21.14 2.77 -19.41
CA VAL A 421 22.09 3.28 -20.38
C VAL A 421 22.80 2.02 -20.89
N PRO A 422 22.73 1.69 -22.20
CA PRO A 422 23.62 0.70 -22.74
C PRO A 422 25.01 1.30 -22.57
N THR A 423 25.72 0.89 -21.52
CA THR A 423 27.14 1.16 -21.38
C THR A 423 27.78 0.47 -22.58
N LEU A 424 28.07 1.26 -23.61
CA LEU A 424 29.07 0.94 -24.60
C LEU A 424 30.34 0.68 -23.80
N THR A 425 30.68 -0.60 -23.61
CA THR A 425 31.90 -1.02 -22.94
C THR A 425 33.06 -0.59 -23.81
N VAL A 426 33.56 0.62 -23.58
CA VAL A 426 34.86 1.05 -24.10
C VAL A 426 35.89 0.31 -23.26
N PRO A 427 36.67 -0.63 -23.83
CA PRO A 427 37.67 -1.36 -23.08
C PRO A 427 38.72 -0.35 -22.57
N GLN A 428 38.72 -0.14 -21.25
CA GLN A 428 39.76 0.64 -20.61
C GLN A 428 41.06 -0.16 -20.75
N PRO A 429 42.16 0.41 -21.30
CA PRO A 429 43.42 -0.31 -21.37
C PRO A 429 43.84 -0.65 -19.94
N PHE A 430 44.00 -1.94 -19.67
CA PHE A 430 44.48 -2.44 -18.40
C PHE A 430 45.84 -1.80 -18.11
N GLN A 431 45.89 -0.97 -17.07
CA GLN A 431 47.17 -0.53 -16.53
C GLN A 431 47.75 -1.70 -15.76
N PHE A 432 48.74 -2.37 -16.34
CA PHE A 432 49.59 -3.29 -15.59
C PHE A 432 50.32 -2.50 -14.51
N SER A 433 49.84 -2.57 -13.27
CA SER A 433 50.55 -2.05 -12.11
C SER A 433 51.77 -2.94 -11.83
N SER A 434 52.88 -2.62 -12.48
CA SER A 434 54.19 -3.17 -12.18
C SER A 434 54.69 -2.61 -10.84
N SER A 435 54.84 -3.51 -9.86
CA SER A 435 55.54 -3.31 -8.56
C SER A 435 54.77 -2.48 -7.51
N ARG A 436 54.76 -2.81 -6.22
CA ARG A 436 55.80 -3.47 -5.43
C ARG A 436 55.23 -4.50 -4.46
N ARG A 437 55.94 -5.63 -4.36
CA ARG A 437 55.82 -6.62 -3.31
C ARG A 437 56.02 -5.95 -1.94
N GLY A 438 55.00 -5.97 -1.11
CA GLY A 438 55.04 -5.62 0.30
C GLY A 438 54.48 -6.77 1.13
N SER A 439 55.39 -7.65 1.55
CA SER A 439 55.37 -8.54 2.73
C SER A 439 54.03 -8.91 3.40
N ARG A 440 53.79 -10.23 3.43
CA ARG A 440 53.09 -11.00 4.49
C ARG A 440 51.70 -10.54 4.92
N ARG A 441 50.69 -11.30 4.48
CA ARG A 441 49.73 -11.97 5.37
C ARG A 441 49.22 -13.23 4.68
N THR A 442 49.30 -14.33 5.39
CA THR A 442 48.82 -15.66 5.00
C THR A 442 47.32 -15.62 4.68
N PRO A 443 46.84 -16.42 3.70
CA PRO A 443 45.41 -16.54 3.45
C PRO A 443 44.78 -17.30 4.64
N LYS A 444 43.88 -16.65 5.36
CA LYS A 444 42.86 -17.38 6.10
C LYS A 444 41.81 -17.79 5.07
N GLU A 445 41.71 -19.09 4.87
CA GLU A 445 40.51 -19.74 4.34
C GLU A 445 39.31 -19.32 5.21
N ASP A 446 38.11 -19.33 4.63
CA ASP A 446 36.84 -18.86 5.17
C ASP A 446 36.56 -17.36 5.04
N GLY A 447 35.82 -17.00 3.98
CA GLY A 447 35.21 -15.67 3.94
C GLY A 447 34.56 -15.30 2.61
N TYR A 448 33.52 -16.03 2.21
CA TYR A 448 32.53 -15.47 1.29
C TYR A 448 31.90 -14.24 1.97
N SER A 449 32.36 -13.03 1.61
CA SER A 449 31.94 -11.75 2.21
C SER A 449 30.55 -11.30 1.79
N PHE A 450 29.88 -12.07 0.93
CA PHE A 450 28.50 -11.84 0.53
C PHE A 450 27.57 -12.79 1.28
N ARG A 451 27.12 -12.38 2.47
CA ARG A 451 25.99 -13.01 3.17
C ARG A 451 24.77 -12.12 2.98
N PRO A 452 23.92 -12.37 1.96
CA PRO A 452 22.73 -11.57 1.76
C PRO A 452 21.83 -11.69 3.00
N ALA A 453 21.44 -10.54 3.56
CA ALA A 453 20.55 -10.51 4.72
C ALA A 453 19.14 -10.93 4.31
N THR A 454 18.86 -12.22 4.39
CA THR A 454 17.52 -12.78 4.14
C THR A 454 16.70 -12.78 5.42
N ASN A 455 15.37 -12.88 5.31
CA ASN A 455 14.51 -13.01 6.49
C ASN A 455 14.85 -14.26 7.31
N GLU A 456 15.39 -15.29 6.66
CA GLU A 456 15.85 -16.52 7.30
C GLU A 456 17.12 -16.30 8.12
N SER A 457 18.11 -15.54 7.61
CA SER A 457 19.32 -15.23 8.36
C SER A 457 18.99 -14.43 9.62
N ARG A 458 18.08 -13.45 9.53
CA ARG A 458 17.60 -12.69 10.70
C ARG A 458 16.91 -13.55 11.75
N ARG A 459 16.12 -14.55 11.32
CA ARG A 459 15.47 -15.49 12.24
C ARG A 459 16.48 -16.41 12.92
N ARG A 460 17.49 -16.89 12.18
CA ARG A 460 18.59 -17.68 12.71
C ARG A 460 19.42 -16.89 13.72
N ASP A 461 19.70 -15.61 13.45
CA ASP A 461 20.42 -14.74 14.39
C ASP A 461 19.61 -14.47 15.67
N ALA A 462 18.29 -14.27 15.54
CA ALA A 462 17.40 -14.09 16.70
C ALA A 462 17.32 -15.37 17.56
N LEU A 463 17.24 -16.55 16.93
CA LEU A 463 17.27 -17.83 17.64
C LEU A 463 18.63 -18.08 18.29
N ARG A 464 19.73 -17.75 17.61
CA ARG A 464 21.09 -17.84 18.16
C ARG A 464 21.26 -16.94 19.38
N SER A 465 20.70 -15.73 19.34
CA SER A 465 20.73 -14.81 20.48
C SER A 465 19.84 -15.26 21.65
N ALA A 466 18.76 -16.00 21.39
CA ALA A 466 17.82 -16.43 22.42
C ALA A 466 18.25 -17.74 23.12
N LEU A 467 18.84 -18.67 22.38
CA LEU A 467 19.24 -20.00 22.87
C LEU A 467 20.72 -20.05 23.30
N GLY A 468 21.53 -19.09 22.85
CA GLY A 468 22.99 -19.20 22.96
C GLY A 468 23.58 -20.08 21.85
N GLU A 469 24.89 -19.95 21.62
CA GLU A 469 25.54 -20.51 20.43
C GLU A 469 25.63 -22.05 20.46
N GLU A 470 25.76 -22.64 21.64
CA GLU A 470 25.83 -24.10 21.83
C GLU A 470 24.46 -24.77 21.63
N GLU A 471 23.39 -24.24 22.24
CA GLU A 471 22.03 -24.80 22.08
C GLU A 471 21.49 -24.57 20.67
N PHE A 472 21.80 -23.42 20.05
CA PHE A 472 21.45 -23.16 18.66
C PHE A 472 22.12 -24.14 17.69
N SER A 473 23.39 -24.49 17.94
CA SER A 473 24.11 -25.47 17.12
C SER A 473 23.52 -26.87 17.26
N ARG A 474 23.14 -27.26 18.49
CA ARG A 474 22.45 -28.54 18.76
C ARG A 474 21.08 -28.62 18.09
N PHE A 475 20.29 -27.55 18.19
CA PHE A 475 18.98 -27.42 17.55
C PHE A 475 19.07 -27.51 16.01
N MET A 476 20.10 -26.89 15.42
CA MET A 476 20.29 -26.96 13.98
C MET A 476 20.76 -28.35 13.50
N ALA A 477 21.59 -29.04 14.29
CA ALA A 477 22.02 -30.40 13.97
C ALA A 477 20.85 -31.41 14.02
N GLU A 478 19.95 -31.28 15.00
CA GLU A 478 18.76 -32.14 15.12
C GLU A 478 17.78 -31.95 13.95
N LEU A 479 17.69 -30.73 13.40
CA LEU A 479 16.90 -30.43 12.20
C LEU A 479 17.47 -31.05 10.91
N ASP A 480 18.79 -31.20 10.83
CA ASP A 480 19.45 -31.78 9.65
C ASP A 480 19.37 -33.32 9.68
N ASP A 481 19.43 -33.95 10.87
CA ASP A 481 19.34 -35.42 11.05
C ASP A 481 17.95 -36.00 10.73
N ASP A 482 16.87 -35.25 10.97
CA ASP A 482 15.49 -35.69 10.67
C ASP A 482 15.15 -35.72 9.16
N SER A 483 16.04 -35.23 8.29
CA SER A 483 15.84 -35.21 6.84
C SER A 483 16.29 -36.49 6.12
N GLY A 484 16.98 -37.42 6.81
CA GLY A 484 17.58 -38.62 6.21
C GLY A 484 16.74 -39.90 6.23
N GLY A 485 15.53 -39.89 6.80
CA GLY A 485 14.81 -41.12 7.18
C GLY A 485 13.65 -41.60 6.30
N LEU A 486 13.34 -40.95 5.18
CA LEU A 486 12.27 -41.40 4.27
C LEU A 486 12.65 -41.10 2.80
N TRP A 487 13.35 -42.06 2.20
CA TRP A 487 13.44 -42.25 0.75
C TRP A 487 13.17 -43.71 0.42
#